data_AF-A0A7W7EY82-F1
#
_entry.id   AF-A0A7W7EY82-F1
#
_cell.length_a   1.000
_cell.length_b   1.000
_cell.length_c   1.000
_cell.angle_alpha   90.00
_cell.angle_beta   90.00
_cell.angle_gamma   90.00
#
_symmetry.space_group_name_H-M   'P 1'
#
loop_
_entity.id
_entity.type
_entity.pdbx_description
1 polymer ?
#
loop_
_entity_poly.entity_id
_entity_poly.type
_entity_poly.pdbx_seq_one_letter_code
_entity_poly.pdbx_strand_id
1 'polypeptide(L)'
;MKLLAALALASALSACAGRTPTPEPTIVYRDAPIAVAAGCVVDRPAPVVPLRDRVPPAEWAARAPGAKAQAIAAQAGRRMNHQARTDAATSGCAAAN
;
A
#
# COMPACT_ATOMS: atom_id res chain seq x y z
N MET A 1 23.49 23.71 -60.80
CA MET A 1 23.48 24.00 -59.35
C MET A 1 22.15 24.58 -58.82
N LYS A 2 21.00 24.43 -59.51
CA LYS A 2 19.70 24.92 -59.01
C LYS A 2 18.71 23.82 -58.60
N LEU A 3 18.90 22.57 -59.07
CA LEU A 3 18.03 21.44 -58.71
C LEU A 3 18.34 20.81 -57.34
N LEU A 4 19.59 20.85 -56.89
CA LEU A 4 20.00 20.24 -55.61
C LEU A 4 19.48 21.01 -54.39
N ALA A 5 19.33 22.33 -54.50
CA ALA A 5 18.80 23.17 -53.43
C ALA A 5 17.28 22.97 -53.23
N ALA A 6 16.54 22.65 -54.30
CA ALA A 6 15.10 22.42 -54.22
C ALA A 6 14.75 21.10 -53.52
N LEU A 7 15.57 20.05 -53.70
CA LEU A 7 15.36 18.76 -53.04
C LEU A 7 15.64 18.81 -51.54
N ALA A 8 16.60 19.64 -51.10
CA ALA A 8 16.95 19.80 -49.68
C ALA A 8 15.90 20.61 -48.90
N LEU A 9 15.15 21.50 -49.56
CA LEU A 9 14.11 22.28 -48.91
C LEU A 9 12.83 21.46 -48.69
N ALA A 10 12.51 20.55 -49.61
CA ALA A 10 11.32 19.69 -49.51
C ALA A 10 11.43 18.65 -48.36
N SER A 11 12.63 18.20 -48.03
CA SER A 11 12.87 17.25 -46.93
C SER A 11 12.82 17.89 -45.54
N ALA A 12 12.98 19.21 -45.43
CA ALA A 12 12.90 19.92 -44.15
C ALA A 12 11.44 20.12 -43.65
N LEU A 13 10.46 20.20 -44.55
CA LEU A 13 9.04 20.40 -44.18
C LEU A 13 8.31 19.11 -43.79
N SER A 14 8.82 17.94 -44.18
CA SER A 14 8.18 16.65 -43.83
C SER A 14 8.43 16.21 -42.38
N ALA A 15 9.35 16.85 -41.66
CA ALA A 15 9.70 16.48 -40.28
C ALA A 15 8.72 17.01 -39.21
N CYS A 16 7.82 17.94 -39.57
CA CYS A 16 6.90 18.57 -38.60
C CYS A 16 5.44 18.09 -38.70
N ALA A 17 5.07 17.32 -39.73
CA ALA A 17 3.67 16.90 -39.94
C ALA A 17 3.28 15.62 -39.18
N GLY A 18 4.25 14.91 -38.58
CA GLY A 18 4.02 13.61 -37.93
C GLY A 18 3.77 13.65 -36.42
N ARG A 19 3.85 14.82 -35.78
CA ARG A 19 3.68 14.92 -34.33
C ARG A 19 2.20 15.09 -33.98
N THR A 20 1.45 14.02 -34.19
CA THR A 20 0.17 13.87 -33.50
C THR A 20 0.46 13.86 -32.00
N PRO A 21 -0.26 14.65 -31.18
CA PRO A 21 -0.13 14.56 -29.74
C PRO A 21 -0.49 13.12 -29.36
N THR A 22 0.49 12.35 -28.90
CA THR A 22 0.25 11.02 -28.35
C THR A 22 -0.75 11.23 -27.21
N PRO A 23 -1.97 10.69 -27.28
CA PRO A 23 -2.93 10.88 -26.20
C PRO A 23 -2.30 10.33 -24.94
N GLU A 24 -2.08 11.21 -23.96
CA GLU A 24 -1.54 10.83 -22.67
C GLU A 24 -2.52 9.82 -22.05
N PRO A 25 -2.08 8.60 -21.70
CA PRO A 25 -2.98 7.58 -21.21
C PRO A 25 -3.60 8.08 -19.90
N THR A 26 -4.89 8.42 -19.97
CA THR A 26 -5.65 8.82 -18.78
C THR A 26 -5.96 7.57 -17.99
N ILE A 27 -5.35 7.42 -16.81
CA ILE A 27 -5.66 6.34 -15.88
C ILE A 27 -7.04 6.62 -15.30
N VAL A 28 -8.05 5.92 -15.80
CA VAL A 28 -9.40 5.95 -15.26
C VAL A 28 -9.48 4.93 -14.13
N TYR A 29 -9.42 5.40 -12.89
CA TYR A 29 -9.71 4.57 -11.73
C TYR A 29 -11.21 4.24 -11.74
N ARG A 30 -11.54 2.96 -11.90
CA ARG A 30 -12.88 2.44 -11.63
C ARG A 30 -12.83 1.69 -10.32
N ASP A 31 -13.71 2.05 -9.41
CA ASP A 31 -13.97 1.24 -8.23
C ASP A 31 -14.56 -0.09 -8.71
N ALA A 32 -13.70 -1.11 -8.77
CA ALA A 32 -14.15 -2.48 -8.99
C ALA A 32 -14.61 -3.03 -7.64
N PRO A 33 -15.87 -3.47 -7.49
CA PRO A 33 -16.28 -4.19 -6.30
C PRO A 33 -15.53 -5.52 -6.28
N ILE A 34 -14.45 -5.59 -5.50
CA ILE A 34 -13.78 -6.85 -5.22
C ILE A 34 -14.72 -7.63 -4.30
N ALA A 35 -15.30 -8.71 -4.82
CA ALA A 35 -16.09 -9.64 -4.03
C ALA A 35 -15.16 -10.26 -2.96
N VAL A 36 -15.24 -9.75 -1.74
CA VAL A 36 -14.57 -10.36 -0.60
C VAL A 36 -15.41 -11.58 -0.24
N ALA A 37 -14.87 -12.78 -0.45
CA ALA A 37 -15.54 -14.03 -0.07
C ALA A 37 -15.95 -13.94 1.41
N ALA A 38 -17.25 -13.82 1.66
CA ALA A 38 -17.80 -13.83 3.02
C ALA A 38 -17.74 -15.26 3.54
N GLY A 39 -16.63 -15.62 4.17
CA GLY A 39 -16.48 -16.99 4.66
C GLY A 39 -15.11 -17.34 5.19
N CYS A 40 -14.56 -16.57 6.14
CA CYS A 40 -14.41 -17.06 7.52
C CYS A 40 -13.70 -16.02 8.41
N VAL A 41 -14.47 -15.22 9.11
CA VAL A 41 -13.91 -14.36 10.15
C VAL A 41 -14.66 -14.68 11.42
N VAL A 42 -14.31 -15.82 12.01
CA VAL A 42 -14.90 -16.18 13.29
C VAL A 42 -14.19 -15.42 14.43
N ASP A 43 -12.90 -15.09 14.27
CA ASP A 43 -12.11 -14.40 15.31
C ASP A 43 -10.88 -13.63 14.76
N ARG A 44 -11.05 -12.70 13.80
CA ARG A 44 -9.93 -11.84 13.39
C ARG A 44 -9.45 -11.01 14.61
N PRO A 45 -8.16 -11.08 14.99
CA PRO A 45 -7.67 -10.33 16.12
C PRO A 45 -7.80 -8.82 15.86
N ALA A 46 -8.29 -8.08 16.87
CA ALA A 46 -8.34 -6.63 16.81
C ALA A 46 -6.92 -6.03 16.62
N PRO A 47 -6.81 -4.81 16.05
CA PRO A 47 -5.53 -4.14 15.90
C PRO A 47 -4.78 -4.01 17.23
N VAL A 48 -3.46 -4.17 17.20
CA VAL A 48 -2.63 -4.01 18.41
C VAL A 48 -2.60 -2.54 18.81
N VAL A 49 -3.36 -2.19 19.85
CA VAL A 49 -3.40 -0.84 20.41
C VAL A 49 -1.98 -0.41 20.85
N PRO A 50 -1.52 0.81 20.55
CA PRO A 50 -0.26 1.34 21.05
C PRO A 50 -0.15 1.34 22.58
N LEU A 51 1.07 1.35 23.11
CA LEU A 51 1.28 1.38 24.57
C LEU A 51 0.87 2.73 25.15
N ARG A 52 1.17 3.83 24.45
CA ARG A 52 0.81 5.21 24.82
C ARG A 52 -0.69 5.46 24.97
N ASP A 53 -1.51 4.71 24.24
CA ASP A 53 -2.97 4.87 24.26
C ASP A 53 -3.61 4.06 25.41
N ARG A 54 -2.83 3.19 26.06
CA ARG A 54 -3.26 2.34 27.18
C ARG A 54 -2.63 2.70 28.51
N VAL A 55 -1.55 3.47 28.50
CA VAL A 55 -0.83 3.88 29.70
C VAL A 55 -0.66 5.41 29.66
N PRO A 56 -1.37 6.14 30.53
CA PRO A 56 -1.24 7.58 30.64
C PRO A 56 0.21 7.99 30.95
N PRO A 57 0.67 9.18 30.50
CA PRO A 57 2.04 9.63 30.71
C PRO A 57 2.47 9.68 32.18
N ALA A 58 1.58 10.10 33.08
CA ALA A 58 1.86 10.16 34.51
C ALA A 58 2.08 8.76 35.12
N GLU A 59 1.26 7.79 34.73
CA GLU A 59 1.41 6.40 35.15
C GLU A 59 2.69 5.79 34.57
N TRP A 60 2.99 6.07 33.30
CA TRP A 60 4.23 5.63 32.67
C TRP A 60 5.46 6.20 33.38
N ALA A 61 5.45 7.49 33.73
CA ALA A 61 6.55 8.14 34.44
C ALA A 61 6.83 7.46 35.79
N ALA A 62 5.78 7.15 36.55
CA ALA A 62 5.84 6.51 37.87
C ALA A 62 6.33 5.05 37.85
N ARG A 63 6.32 4.36 36.70
CA ARG A 63 6.78 2.97 36.62
C ARG A 63 8.29 2.85 36.82
N ALA A 64 8.68 1.84 37.61
CA ALA A 64 10.07 1.43 37.76
C ALA A 64 10.67 0.98 36.41
N PRO A 65 12.00 1.10 36.20
CA PRO A 65 12.65 0.72 34.94
C PRO A 65 12.36 -0.71 34.48
N GLY A 66 12.38 -1.69 35.39
CA GLY A 66 12.06 -3.09 35.07
C GLY A 66 10.62 -3.27 34.57
N ALA A 67 9.66 -2.57 35.18
CA ALA A 67 8.26 -2.60 34.75
C ALA A 67 8.05 -1.94 33.38
N LYS A 68 8.83 -0.89 33.06
CA LYS A 68 8.85 -0.28 31.72
C LYS A 68 9.38 -1.26 30.67
N ALA A 69 10.49 -1.93 30.96
CA ALA A 69 11.08 -2.94 30.07
C ALA A 69 10.10 -4.09 29.79
N GLN A 70 9.43 -4.62 30.82
CA GLN A 70 8.41 -5.66 30.67
C GLN A 70 7.22 -5.19 29.83
N ALA A 71 6.73 -3.96 30.03
CA ALA A 71 5.62 -3.43 29.24
C ALA A 71 5.98 -3.27 27.75
N ILE A 72 7.21 -2.85 27.47
CA ILE A 72 7.75 -2.76 26.09
C ILE A 72 7.89 -4.17 25.49
N ALA A 73 8.45 -5.12 26.23
CA ALA A 73 8.61 -6.50 25.77
C ALA A 73 7.26 -7.15 25.46
N ALA A 74 6.27 -6.98 26.34
CA ALA A 74 4.90 -7.43 26.12
C ALA A 74 4.26 -6.76 24.89
N GLN A 75 4.55 -5.48 24.65
CA GLN A 75 4.08 -4.78 23.46
C GLN A 75 4.72 -5.31 22.17
N ALA A 76 6.03 -5.55 22.19
CA ALA A 76 6.74 -6.18 21.08
C ALA A 76 6.17 -7.57 20.79
N GLY A 77 6.00 -8.41 21.82
CA GLY A 77 5.40 -9.75 21.69
C GLY A 77 3.99 -9.71 21.09
N ARG A 78 3.16 -8.73 21.46
CA ARG A 78 1.84 -8.55 20.85
C ARG A 78 1.92 -8.26 19.35
N ARG A 79 2.85 -7.39 18.93
CA ARG A 79 3.05 -7.01 17.52
C ARG A 79 3.62 -8.17 16.69
N MET A 80 4.65 -8.84 17.19
CA MET A 80 5.30 -9.95 16.49
C MET A 80 4.31 -11.11 16.24
N ASN A 81 3.42 -11.37 17.20
CA ASN A 81 2.42 -12.44 17.08
C ASN A 81 1.09 -12.00 16.46
N HIS A 82 0.98 -10.76 15.95
CA HIS A 82 -0.28 -10.31 15.37
C HIS A 82 -0.56 -10.98 14.03
N GLN A 83 0.43 -11.03 13.14
CA GLN A 83 0.28 -11.65 11.83
C GLN A 83 -0.08 -13.13 11.95
N ALA A 84 0.65 -13.90 12.76
CA ALA A 84 0.34 -15.31 13.00
C ALA A 84 -1.09 -15.54 13.53
N ARG A 85 -1.61 -14.63 14.36
CA ARG A 85 -3.00 -14.67 14.83
C ARG A 85 -4.00 -14.33 13.73
N THR A 86 -3.66 -13.38 12.86
CA THR A 86 -4.47 -13.06 11.68
C THR A 86 -4.50 -14.25 10.72
N ASP A 87 -3.34 -14.84 10.41
CA ASP A 87 -3.21 -15.99 9.53
C ASP A 87 -4.01 -17.18 10.07
N ALA A 88 -3.90 -17.47 11.38
CA ALA A 88 -4.68 -18.52 12.05
C ALA A 88 -6.19 -18.24 12.04
N ALA A 89 -6.61 -16.97 12.17
CA ALA A 89 -8.02 -16.60 12.08
C ALA A 89 -8.57 -16.74 10.64
N THR A 90 -7.69 -16.74 9.63
CA THR A 90 -8.05 -16.84 8.21
C THR A 90 -7.74 -18.19 7.57
N SER A 91 -7.04 -19.10 8.26
CA SER A 91 -6.57 -20.36 7.69
C SER A 91 -7.70 -21.38 7.44
N GLY A 92 -8.87 -21.18 8.05
CA GLY A 92 -10.07 -21.98 7.80
C GLY A 92 -10.92 -21.51 6.63
N CYS A 93 -10.53 -20.44 5.91
CA CYS A 93 -11.38 -19.84 4.90
C CYS A 93 -11.10 -20.51 3.58
N ALA A 94 -12.04 -21.33 3.12
CA ALA A 94 -11.99 -21.81 1.77
C ALA A 94 -12.06 -20.60 0.82
N ALA A 95 -11.13 -20.51 -0.12
CA ALA A 95 -11.27 -19.62 -1.27
C ALA A 95 -12.61 -19.96 -1.94
N ALA A 96 -13.55 -19.02 -1.92
CA ALA A 96 -14.77 -19.17 -2.70
C ALA A 96 -14.39 -19.04 -4.18
N ASN A 97 -14.21 -20.20 -4.82
CA ASN A 97 -14.05 -20.48 -6.26
C ASN A 97 -12.90 -19.78 -6.99
#